data_AF-A0A410UL80-F1
#
_entry.id   AF-A0A410UL80-F1
#
_cell.length_a   1.000
_cell.length_b   1.000
_cell.length_c   1.000
_cell.angle_alpha   90.00
_cell.angle_beta   90.00
_cell.angle_gamma   90.00
#
_symmetry.space_group_name_H-M   'P 1'
#
loop_
_entity.id
_entity.type
_entity.pdbx_description
1 polymer ?
#
loop_
_entity_poly.entity_id
_entity_poly.type
_entity_poly.pdbx_seq_one_letter_code
_entity_poly.pdbx_strand_id
1 'polypeptide(L)'
;MELCAQCAARLAGAIERQRTARGSAAGHAGHALPRIAARALHQPAGEERGMSMPASYLRYLPAAYAKADDGFLARYLTIFQKLLTGIADGTLDGRRGIQELLAADVVGSLFYSRFSFLFPSGDDTFIPPISGSEHRDAILRDFDSYIGVPELRLPLTSATAANAQDDDPLASFSAWLDGVLDWLAGWVNLLLDGSWSLDRKREVIAQIMALYRLRGTAQGMNMMLDLFLDLPMEVSCYTPPGSKAVTSTVSIEVLNPSPPDIVIGDTAGSTYILPCAWRPGLPLLSGYAPWLFLVQVMLPRYSDAQHVLDDDGADQVRQLLAKLPVLLDAIKPAACRYQVQILGGMCFQPSPVSPPPAPSLPDPKLDFTTLLGSTLPSS
;
A
#
# COMPACT_ATOMS: atom_id res chain seq x y z
N MET A 1 -28.24 -14.29 -20.66
CA MET A 1 -27.13 -13.83 -21.53
C MET A 1 -27.39 -12.44 -22.13
N GLU A 2 -28.61 -12.07 -22.54
CA GLU A 2 -28.88 -10.71 -23.09
C GLU A 2 -29.00 -9.58 -22.04
N LEU A 3 -29.32 -9.89 -20.78
CA LEU A 3 -29.46 -8.88 -19.72
C LEU A 3 -28.13 -8.27 -19.23
N CYS A 4 -27.00 -8.97 -19.40
CA CYS A 4 -25.68 -8.44 -19.02
C CYS A 4 -25.14 -7.41 -20.01
N ALA A 5 -25.43 -7.56 -21.31
CA ALA A 5 -24.93 -6.66 -22.35
C ALA A 5 -25.63 -5.28 -22.29
N GLN A 6 -26.90 -5.22 -21.89
CA GLN A 6 -27.65 -3.97 -21.78
C GLN A 6 -27.30 -3.14 -20.53
N CYS A 7 -26.71 -3.76 -19.51
CA CYS A 7 -26.24 -3.03 -18.32
C CYS A 7 -24.89 -2.32 -18.58
N ALA A 8 -23.98 -2.97 -19.31
CA ALA A 8 -22.68 -2.39 -19.68
C ALA A 8 -22.82 -1.17 -20.63
N ALA A 9 -23.76 -1.22 -21.58
CA ALA A 9 -24.00 -0.11 -22.52
C ALA A 9 -24.61 1.14 -21.84
N ARG A 10 -25.38 0.96 -20.76
CA ARG A 10 -25.97 2.08 -20.00
C ARG A 10 -24.98 2.80 -19.10
N LEU A 11 -23.94 2.11 -18.60
CA LEU A 11 -22.88 2.72 -17.79
C LEU A 11 -21.92 3.58 -18.64
N ALA A 12 -21.55 3.10 -19.84
CA ALA A 12 -20.67 3.84 -20.75
C ALA A 12 -21.29 5.17 -21.22
N GLY A 13 -22.60 5.20 -21.48
CA GLY A 13 -23.32 6.41 -21.90
C GLY A 13 -23.56 7.45 -20.80
N ALA A 14 -23.31 7.12 -19.53
CA ALA A 14 -23.41 8.04 -18.40
C ALA A 14 -22.08 8.78 -18.13
N ILE A 15 -20.94 8.12 -18.40
CA ILE A 15 -19.60 8.67 -18.20
C ILE A 15 -19.27 9.73 -19.28
N GLU A 16 -19.70 9.53 -20.52
CA GLU A 16 -19.47 10.50 -21.63
C GLU A 16 -20.28 11.80 -21.46
N ARG A 17 -21.45 11.73 -20.80
CA ARG A 17 -22.28 12.91 -20.49
C ARG A 17 -21.73 13.76 -19.35
N GLN A 18 -20.93 13.19 -18.44
CA GLN A 18 -20.26 13.98 -17.41
C GLN A 18 -19.00 14.70 -17.92
N ARG A 19 -18.35 14.18 -18.97
CA ARG A 19 -17.19 14.86 -19.61
C ARG A 19 -17.59 16.09 -20.42
N THR A 20 -18.76 16.07 -21.07
CA THR A 20 -19.25 17.19 -21.89
C THR A 20 -19.85 18.34 -21.07
N ALA A 21 -20.36 18.08 -19.86
CA ALA A 21 -20.95 19.11 -19.00
C ALA A 21 -19.93 19.97 -18.22
N ARG A 22 -18.64 19.58 -18.15
CA ARG A 22 -17.58 20.36 -17.48
C ARG A 22 -16.79 21.28 -18.41
N GLY A 23 -17.09 21.27 -19.70
CA GLY A 23 -16.42 22.09 -20.72
C GLY A 23 -17.19 23.34 -21.14
N SER A 24 -17.75 24.13 -20.21
CA SER A 24 -18.23 25.47 -20.56
C SER A 24 -18.51 26.33 -19.32
N ALA A 25 -17.52 27.08 -18.85
CA ALA A 25 -17.72 28.38 -18.19
C ALA A 25 -16.37 29.08 -17.90
N ALA A 26 -16.31 30.34 -18.35
CA ALA A 26 -15.47 31.44 -17.85
C ALA A 26 -13.96 31.43 -18.17
N GLY A 27 -13.62 32.06 -19.29
CA GLY A 27 -12.40 32.87 -19.35
C GLY A 27 -12.58 34.18 -18.58
N HIS A 28 -11.51 34.72 -18.04
CA HIS A 28 -11.24 36.16 -17.90
C HIS A 28 -9.71 36.37 -17.79
N ALA A 29 -9.25 37.50 -18.31
CA ALA A 29 -7.91 37.77 -18.76
C ALA A 29 -6.89 38.17 -17.67
N GLY A 30 -5.61 37.97 -17.98
CA GLY A 30 -4.57 38.98 -17.75
C GLY A 30 -3.72 38.87 -16.48
N HIS A 31 -2.55 38.24 -16.57
CA HIS A 31 -1.25 38.93 -16.46
C HIS A 31 -0.10 37.91 -16.66
N ALA A 32 0.57 38.03 -17.80
CA ALA A 32 1.75 37.25 -18.13
C ALA A 32 2.99 37.82 -17.40
N LEU A 33 3.65 36.99 -16.59
CA LEU A 33 5.04 37.20 -16.18
C LEU A 33 5.95 36.52 -17.22
N PRO A 34 7.07 37.15 -17.63
CA PRO A 34 7.89 36.63 -18.71
C PRO A 34 8.66 35.39 -18.26
N ARG A 35 8.62 34.34 -19.10
CA ARG A 35 9.51 33.17 -19.02
C ARG A 35 10.93 33.63 -19.27
N ILE A 36 11.79 33.52 -18.25
CA ILE A 36 13.24 33.61 -18.44
C ILE A 36 13.67 32.28 -19.06
N ALA A 37 14.12 32.34 -20.30
CA ALA A 37 14.70 31.22 -21.01
C ALA A 37 15.98 30.75 -20.28
N ALA A 38 15.99 29.50 -19.82
CA ALA A 38 17.20 28.84 -19.34
C ALA A 38 18.12 28.58 -20.53
N ARG A 39 19.04 29.52 -20.77
CA ARG A 39 20.13 29.36 -21.72
C ARG A 39 21.19 28.48 -21.05
N ALA A 40 21.27 27.23 -21.50
CA ALA A 40 22.39 26.35 -21.20
C ALA A 40 23.70 27.02 -21.62
N LEU A 41 24.57 27.27 -20.64
CA LEU A 41 25.97 27.63 -20.86
C LEU A 41 26.83 26.53 -20.25
N HIS A 42 27.38 25.70 -21.14
CA HIS A 42 28.63 25.00 -20.86
C HIS A 42 29.71 26.04 -20.54
N GLN A 43 30.47 25.80 -19.49
CA GLN A 43 31.74 26.49 -19.24
C GLN A 43 32.76 25.47 -18.71
N PRO A 44 34.03 25.56 -19.15
CA PRO A 44 34.98 24.45 -19.08
C PRO A 44 35.68 24.37 -17.73
N ALA A 45 36.25 23.19 -17.47
CA ALA A 45 37.09 22.89 -16.32
C ALA A 45 38.32 23.83 -16.27
N GLY A 46 38.41 24.58 -15.18
CA GLY A 46 39.54 25.41 -14.81
C GLY A 46 39.61 25.50 -13.29
N GLU A 47 40.69 24.96 -12.74
CA GLU A 47 41.01 24.89 -11.32
C GLU A 47 41.39 26.28 -10.80
N GLU A 48 40.44 27.00 -10.17
CA GLU A 48 40.71 28.27 -9.49
C GLU A 48 40.23 28.26 -8.04
N ARG A 49 41.13 28.67 -7.15
CA ARG A 49 40.91 28.87 -5.71
C ARG A 49 39.72 29.80 -5.47
N GLY A 50 38.86 29.39 -4.52
CA GLY A 50 37.59 30.01 -4.19
C GLY A 50 37.62 31.54 -4.01
N MET A 51 37.08 32.24 -5.01
CA MET A 51 36.53 33.58 -4.85
C MET A 51 35.02 33.43 -4.66
N SER A 52 34.58 33.41 -3.41
CA SER A 52 33.15 33.35 -3.02
C SER A 52 32.38 34.46 -3.72
N MET A 53 31.43 34.11 -4.60
CA MET A 53 30.41 35.05 -5.06
C MET A 53 29.78 35.74 -3.83
N PRO A 54 29.57 37.07 -3.84
CA PRO A 54 28.95 37.76 -2.72
C PRO A 54 27.53 37.21 -2.50
N ALA A 55 27.18 36.92 -1.24
CA ALA A 55 25.88 36.39 -0.88
C ALA A 55 24.77 37.25 -1.50
N SER A 56 23.83 36.62 -2.23
CA SER A 56 22.76 37.34 -2.93
C SER A 56 21.88 38.13 -1.97
N TYR A 57 21.90 37.78 -0.69
CA TYR A 57 21.14 38.43 0.37
C TYR A 57 21.70 39.78 0.81
N LEU A 58 22.97 40.09 0.51
CA LEU A 58 23.54 41.41 0.77
C LEU A 58 22.78 42.52 0.04
N ARG A 59 22.16 42.23 -1.11
CA ARG A 59 21.36 43.19 -1.88
C ARG A 59 20.12 43.70 -1.13
N TYR A 60 19.66 42.96 -0.13
CA TYR A 60 18.48 43.32 0.65
C TYR A 60 18.81 44.16 1.89
N LEU A 61 20.09 44.38 2.19
CA LEU A 61 20.51 45.18 3.34
C LEU A 61 20.80 46.64 2.94
N PRO A 62 20.61 47.60 3.85
CA PRO A 62 21.01 48.99 3.63
C PRO A 62 22.50 49.13 3.27
N ALA A 63 22.83 50.13 2.44
CA ALA A 63 24.18 50.32 1.89
C ALA A 63 25.29 50.50 2.95
N ALA A 64 24.94 50.89 4.18
CA ALA A 64 25.88 50.97 5.30
C ALA A 64 26.52 49.61 5.62
N TYR A 65 25.78 48.50 5.48
CA TYR A 65 26.26 47.15 5.75
C TYR A 65 27.03 46.53 4.58
N ALA A 66 26.83 47.03 3.35
CA ALA A 66 27.56 46.56 2.17
C ALA A 66 28.97 47.15 2.07
N LYS A 67 29.23 48.30 2.70
CA LYS A 67 30.52 49.01 2.67
C LYS A 67 31.42 48.74 3.88
N ALA A 68 30.89 48.20 4.97
CA ALA A 68 31.55 48.20 6.27
C ALA A 68 32.33 46.93 6.61
N ASP A 69 32.41 45.94 5.71
CA ASP A 69 32.81 44.58 6.11
C ASP A 69 33.95 43.97 5.27
N ASP A 70 34.90 43.33 5.95
CA ASP A 70 35.97 42.46 5.44
C ASP A 70 35.44 41.12 4.87
N GLY A 71 34.16 41.07 4.51
CA GLY A 71 33.47 39.89 3.99
C GLY A 71 32.91 38.93 5.06
N PHE A 72 32.89 39.32 6.34
CA PHE A 72 32.31 38.50 7.40
C PHE A 72 30.80 38.33 7.24
N LEU A 73 30.05 39.44 7.12
CA LEU A 73 28.59 39.44 6.95
C LEU A 73 28.19 38.76 5.64
N ALA A 74 28.98 38.91 4.59
CA ALA A 74 28.79 38.16 3.35
C ALA A 74 28.80 36.65 3.62
N ARG A 75 29.83 36.13 4.30
CA ARG A 75 29.96 34.72 4.66
C ARG A 75 28.87 34.27 5.64
N TYR A 76 28.48 35.13 6.58
CA TYR A 76 27.40 34.87 7.53
C TYR A 76 26.05 34.71 6.81
N LEU A 77 25.72 35.63 5.89
CA LEU A 77 24.48 35.56 5.12
C LEU A 77 24.45 34.39 4.15
N THR A 78 25.60 33.90 3.69
CA THR A 78 25.68 32.67 2.90
C THR A 78 25.08 31.48 3.65
N ILE A 79 25.19 31.40 4.99
CA ILE A 79 24.57 30.34 5.79
C ILE A 79 23.04 30.38 5.68
N PHE A 80 22.45 31.57 5.86
CA PHE A 80 20.99 31.74 5.77
C PHE A 80 20.47 31.57 4.35
N GLN A 81 21.22 32.05 3.36
CA GLN A 81 20.88 31.84 1.96
C GLN A 81 20.91 30.33 1.62
N LYS A 82 21.87 29.57 2.13
CA LYS A 82 21.90 28.10 2.00
C LYS A 82 20.68 27.45 2.63
N LEU A 83 20.36 27.80 3.88
CA LEU A 83 19.25 27.20 4.62
C LEU A 83 17.88 27.55 4.03
N LEU A 84 17.68 28.80 3.60
CA LEU A 84 16.38 29.29 3.14
C LEU A 84 16.15 29.03 1.65
N THR A 85 17.11 29.35 0.79
CA THR A 85 16.94 29.25 -0.68
C THR A 85 17.59 28.02 -1.31
N GLY A 86 18.51 27.35 -0.60
CA GLY A 86 19.36 26.33 -1.23
C GLY A 86 20.43 26.99 -2.09
N ILE A 87 21.71 26.64 -1.86
CA ILE A 87 22.78 26.99 -2.81
C ILE A 87 23.47 25.68 -3.20
N ALA A 88 23.64 25.46 -4.50
CA ALA A 88 24.33 24.30 -5.08
C ALA A 88 25.87 24.39 -4.90
N ASP A 89 26.32 24.66 -3.67
CA ASP A 89 27.74 24.77 -3.31
C ASP A 89 28.30 23.45 -2.74
N GLY A 90 27.51 22.37 -2.72
CA GLY A 90 27.90 21.06 -2.16
C GLY A 90 28.07 21.00 -0.64
N THR A 91 28.13 22.15 0.05
CA THR A 91 28.43 22.26 1.50
C THR A 91 27.32 21.80 2.47
N LEU A 92 26.11 21.53 1.97
CA LEU A 92 25.02 20.96 2.76
C LEU A 92 24.75 19.50 2.35
N ASP A 93 25.76 18.80 1.84
CA ASP A 93 25.63 17.42 1.33
C ASP A 93 24.50 17.28 0.29
N GLY A 94 24.24 18.34 -0.48
CA GLY A 94 23.17 18.36 -1.48
C GLY A 94 21.75 18.60 -0.94
N ARG A 95 21.57 18.95 0.34
CA ARG A 95 20.24 19.28 0.89
C ARG A 95 19.60 20.49 0.21
N ARG A 96 18.30 20.38 -0.03
CA ARG A 96 17.46 21.44 -0.56
C ARG A 96 17.11 22.47 0.51
N GLY A 97 16.93 23.73 0.08
CA GLY A 97 16.55 24.82 0.99
C GLY A 97 15.08 24.75 1.43
N ILE A 98 14.74 25.45 2.51
CA ILE A 98 13.37 25.51 3.04
C ILE A 98 12.36 26.01 1.99
N GLN A 99 12.75 26.97 1.15
CA GLN A 99 11.87 27.47 0.08
C GLN A 99 11.53 26.38 -0.94
N GLU A 100 12.49 25.53 -1.31
CA GLU A 100 12.22 24.41 -2.21
C GLU A 100 11.33 23.35 -1.55
N LEU A 101 11.56 23.06 -0.28
CA LEU A 101 10.75 22.14 0.53
C LEU A 101 9.28 22.61 0.57
N LEU A 102 9.05 23.90 0.84
CA LEU A 102 7.71 24.48 0.85
C LEU A 102 7.09 24.55 -0.56
N ALA A 103 7.89 24.87 -1.59
CA ALA A 103 7.42 24.92 -2.96
C ALA A 103 7.01 23.53 -3.51
N ALA A 104 7.66 22.47 -3.05
CA ALA A 104 7.34 21.09 -3.36
C ALA A 104 6.25 20.48 -2.46
N ASP A 105 5.71 21.25 -1.49
CA ASP A 105 4.69 20.81 -0.52
C ASP A 105 5.07 19.53 0.25
N VAL A 106 6.35 19.40 0.60
CA VAL A 106 6.87 18.22 1.29
C VAL A 106 6.25 18.07 2.68
N VAL A 107 6.11 19.17 3.43
CA VAL A 107 5.56 19.12 4.80
C VAL A 107 4.13 18.56 4.82
N GLY A 108 3.27 19.02 3.90
CA GLY A 108 1.90 18.56 3.82
C GLY A 108 1.83 17.09 3.41
N SER A 109 2.61 16.71 2.40
CA SER A 109 2.62 15.36 1.84
C SER A 109 3.31 14.30 2.71
N LEU A 110 4.19 14.68 3.65
CA LEU A 110 4.83 13.77 4.61
C LEU A 110 3.84 13.04 5.52
N PHE A 111 2.70 13.67 5.82
CA PHE A 111 1.65 13.06 6.65
C PHE A 111 0.70 12.17 5.84
N TYR A 112 0.98 11.95 4.56
CA TYR A 112 0.24 11.04 3.69
C TYR A 112 1.18 9.98 3.12
N SER A 113 0.74 8.71 3.14
CA SER A 113 1.57 7.59 2.68
C SER A 113 1.90 7.60 1.18
N ARG A 114 1.20 8.42 0.38
CA ARG A 114 1.46 8.54 -1.06
C ARG A 114 2.79 9.23 -1.36
N PHE A 115 3.21 10.24 -0.60
CA PHE A 115 4.36 11.11 -0.92
C PHE A 115 4.28 11.73 -2.34
N SER A 116 3.21 12.49 -2.59
CA SER A 116 2.88 13.03 -3.92
C SER A 116 3.98 13.89 -4.57
N PHE A 117 4.82 14.55 -3.78
CA PHE A 117 5.91 15.40 -4.25
C PHE A 117 7.02 14.66 -5.00
N LEU A 118 7.14 13.34 -4.81
CA LEU A 118 8.14 12.49 -5.48
C LEU A 118 7.75 12.13 -6.91
N PHE A 119 6.48 12.31 -7.27
CA PHE A 119 5.91 11.84 -8.53
C PHE A 119 5.46 13.01 -9.39
N PRO A 120 5.52 12.89 -10.73
CA PRO A 120 5.04 13.93 -11.64
C PRO A 120 3.56 14.27 -11.37
N SER A 121 3.20 15.55 -11.56
CA SER A 121 1.86 16.08 -11.28
C SER A 121 0.71 15.52 -12.15
N GLY A 122 1.00 14.55 -13.03
CA GLY A 122 0.03 13.84 -13.87
C GLY A 122 -0.06 12.34 -13.60
N ASP A 123 0.59 11.84 -12.54
CA ASP A 123 0.47 10.45 -12.13
C ASP A 123 -0.80 10.23 -11.31
N ASP A 124 -1.81 9.60 -11.90
CA ASP A 124 -3.10 9.29 -11.24
C ASP A 124 -3.09 7.96 -10.48
N THR A 125 -1.95 7.24 -10.46
CA THR A 125 -1.83 5.95 -9.76
C THR A 125 -2.02 6.14 -8.27
N PHE A 126 -2.93 5.40 -7.62
CA PHE A 126 -3.28 5.61 -6.20
C PHE A 126 -2.05 5.64 -5.27
N ILE A 127 -1.22 4.59 -5.30
CA ILE A 127 0.08 4.48 -4.62
C ILE A 127 1.13 4.06 -5.66
N PRO A 128 1.96 5.00 -6.15
CA PRO A 128 3.05 4.65 -7.06
C PRO A 128 4.14 3.84 -6.33
N PRO A 129 4.63 2.74 -6.91
CA PRO A 129 5.62 1.87 -6.27
C PRO A 129 6.99 2.54 -6.22
N ILE A 130 7.65 2.48 -5.06
CA ILE A 130 9.04 2.88 -4.86
C ILE A 130 9.97 1.67 -5.06
N SER A 131 9.59 0.54 -4.46
CA SER A 131 10.28 -0.75 -4.54
C SER A 131 10.06 -1.37 -5.91
N GLY A 132 11.12 -1.85 -6.55
CA GLY A 132 11.05 -2.49 -7.87
C GLY A 132 11.02 -1.51 -9.06
N SER A 133 10.99 -0.19 -8.81
CA SER A 133 11.23 0.78 -9.88
C SER A 133 12.73 0.82 -10.22
N GLU A 134 13.07 0.94 -11.51
CA GLU A 134 14.46 1.19 -11.95
C GLU A 134 15.06 2.46 -11.31
N HIS A 135 14.18 3.33 -10.80
CA HIS A 135 14.51 4.64 -10.24
C HIS A 135 14.42 4.68 -8.71
N ARG A 136 14.30 3.54 -8.02
CA ARG A 136 14.14 3.47 -6.55
C ARG A 136 15.14 4.37 -5.83
N ASP A 137 16.43 4.19 -6.11
CA ASP A 137 17.47 4.95 -5.41
C ASP A 137 17.45 6.43 -5.77
N ALA A 138 17.04 6.78 -6.99
CA ALA A 138 16.90 8.17 -7.39
C ALA A 138 15.76 8.85 -6.63
N ILE A 139 14.63 8.14 -6.46
CA ILE A 139 13.48 8.61 -5.67
C ILE A 139 13.86 8.79 -4.20
N LEU A 140 14.52 7.79 -3.61
CA LEU A 140 14.94 7.85 -2.21
C LEU A 140 16.01 8.93 -1.96
N ARG A 141 16.95 9.13 -2.89
CA ARG A 141 17.92 10.24 -2.81
C ARG A 141 17.24 11.60 -2.94
N ASP A 142 16.27 11.74 -3.84
CA ASP A 142 15.52 13.00 -3.95
C ASP A 142 14.72 13.28 -2.67
N PHE A 143 14.10 12.25 -2.09
CA PHE A 143 13.41 12.37 -0.81
C PHE A 143 14.41 12.78 0.30
N ASP A 144 15.52 12.07 0.46
CA ASP A 144 16.52 12.41 1.46
C ASP A 144 17.10 13.82 1.27
N SER A 145 17.16 14.34 0.04
CA SER A 145 17.60 15.73 -0.20
C SER A 145 16.73 16.79 0.51
N TYR A 146 15.47 16.48 0.84
CA TYR A 146 14.59 17.36 1.61
C TYR A 146 14.70 17.17 3.13
N ILE A 147 14.99 15.95 3.59
CA ILE A 147 15.00 15.59 5.02
C ILE A 147 16.41 15.71 5.60
N GLY A 148 17.39 15.14 4.91
CA GLY A 148 18.79 15.08 5.29
C GLY A 148 19.00 14.21 6.53
N VAL A 149 18.68 12.93 6.43
CA VAL A 149 18.88 11.95 7.51
C VAL A 149 20.39 11.70 7.67
N PRO A 150 20.97 11.89 8.86
CA PRO A 150 22.39 11.62 9.07
C PRO A 150 22.68 10.11 8.96
N GLU A 151 23.80 9.74 8.34
CA GLU A 151 24.28 8.35 8.34
C GLU A 151 24.58 7.90 9.78
N LEU A 152 23.85 6.89 10.25
CA LEU A 152 24.08 6.29 11.57
C LEU A 152 25.26 5.33 11.50
N ARG A 153 26.48 5.83 11.71
CA ARG A 153 27.66 4.97 11.90
C ARG A 153 27.74 4.52 13.35
N LEU A 154 27.31 3.29 13.62
CA LEU A 154 27.50 2.67 14.93
C LEU A 154 29.01 2.54 15.22
N PRO A 155 29.52 3.05 16.35
CA PRO A 155 30.97 3.07 16.61
C PRO A 155 31.59 1.67 16.74
N LEU A 156 30.78 0.62 16.91
CA LEU A 156 31.21 -0.78 17.03
C LEU A 156 31.40 -1.50 15.68
N THR A 157 30.83 -1.01 14.57
CA THR A 157 30.95 -1.68 13.25
C THR A 157 32.35 -1.58 12.67
N SER A 158 33.11 -0.53 13.03
CA SER A 158 34.53 -0.41 12.65
C SER A 158 35.43 -1.48 13.28
N ALA A 159 35.00 -2.08 14.40
CA ALA A 159 35.74 -3.13 15.11
C ALA A 159 35.43 -4.55 14.60
N THR A 160 34.29 -4.76 13.93
CA THR A 160 33.84 -6.07 13.42
C THR A 160 33.88 -6.15 11.90
N ALA A 161 34.56 -5.21 11.23
CA ALA A 161 34.62 -5.04 9.77
C ALA A 161 35.39 -6.13 9.00
N ALA A 162 35.18 -7.40 9.36
CA ALA A 162 35.57 -8.55 8.53
C ALA A 162 34.45 -8.96 7.55
N ASN A 163 33.22 -8.45 7.69
CA ASN A 163 32.08 -8.73 6.80
C ASN A 163 31.28 -7.46 6.49
N ALA A 164 31.93 -6.40 5.99
CA ALA A 164 31.24 -5.26 5.40
C ALA A 164 30.89 -5.59 3.94
N GLN A 165 29.91 -6.47 3.77
CA GLN A 165 29.28 -6.73 2.48
C GLN A 165 27.98 -5.91 2.46
N ASP A 166 27.88 -4.98 1.51
CA ASP A 166 26.76 -4.08 1.22
C ASP A 166 26.53 -2.89 2.19
N ASP A 167 27.44 -1.90 2.14
CA ASP A 167 27.12 -0.54 2.61
C ASP A 167 26.14 0.12 1.61
N ASP A 168 24.84 -0.17 1.73
CA ASP A 168 23.79 0.59 1.04
C ASP A 168 23.78 2.03 1.60
N PRO A 169 24.14 3.07 0.81
CA PRO A 169 24.19 4.45 1.27
C PRO A 169 22.83 4.97 1.74
N LEU A 170 21.73 4.33 1.32
CA LEU A 170 20.37 4.71 1.68
C LEU A 170 19.81 3.87 2.83
N ALA A 171 20.61 2.99 3.47
CA ALA A 171 20.13 2.14 4.57
C ALA A 171 19.62 2.96 5.76
N SER A 172 20.36 4.01 6.16
CA SER A 172 19.96 4.90 7.27
C SER A 172 18.64 5.63 6.95
N PHE A 173 18.51 6.13 5.72
CA PHE A 173 17.28 6.79 5.27
C PHE A 173 16.10 5.83 5.17
N SER A 174 16.32 4.62 4.63
CA SER A 174 15.29 3.59 4.52
C SER A 174 14.79 3.15 5.90
N ALA A 175 15.69 2.99 6.88
CA ALA A 175 15.32 2.69 8.26
C ALA A 175 14.53 3.83 8.93
N TRP A 176 14.93 5.09 8.67
CA TRP A 176 14.16 6.25 9.13
C TRP A 176 12.77 6.27 8.50
N LEU A 177 12.67 6.07 7.19
CA LEU A 177 11.39 6.08 6.47
C LEU A 177 10.47 4.97 6.96
N ASP A 178 11.03 3.79 7.24
CA ASP A 178 10.29 2.68 7.85
C ASP A 178 9.70 3.07 9.21
N GLY A 179 10.51 3.67 10.08
CA GLY A 179 10.05 4.17 11.39
C GLY A 179 9.01 5.31 11.28
N VAL A 180 9.11 6.16 10.26
CA VAL A 180 8.10 7.19 9.98
C VAL A 180 6.77 6.56 9.57
N LEU A 181 6.78 5.52 8.73
CA LEU A 181 5.56 4.81 8.34
C LEU A 181 4.94 4.06 9.52
N ASP A 182 5.75 3.43 10.37
CA ASP A 182 5.27 2.79 11.61
C ASP A 182 4.66 3.82 12.57
N TRP A 183 5.29 4.98 12.71
CA TRP A 183 4.73 6.11 13.47
C TRP A 183 3.39 6.59 12.88
N LEU A 184 3.31 6.73 11.55
CA LEU A 184 2.10 7.12 10.84
C LEU A 184 0.97 6.09 11.04
N ALA A 185 1.30 4.80 10.97
CA ALA A 185 0.38 3.70 11.25
C ALA A 185 -0.15 3.69 12.69
N GLY A 186 0.70 4.10 13.65
CA GLY A 186 0.30 4.29 15.04
C GLY A 186 -0.86 5.28 15.24
N TRP A 187 -0.92 6.36 14.45
CA TRP A 187 -2.04 7.32 14.51
C TRP A 187 -3.39 6.71 14.14
N VAL A 188 -3.37 5.69 13.29
CA VAL A 188 -4.56 5.00 12.77
C VAL A 188 -4.78 3.66 13.46
N ASN A 189 -4.12 3.42 14.59
CA ASN A 189 -4.20 2.19 15.39
C ASN A 189 -3.90 0.91 14.57
N LEU A 190 -2.90 1.00 13.70
CA LEU A 190 -2.43 -0.08 12.85
C LEU A 190 -1.02 -0.48 13.29
N LEU A 191 -0.83 -1.76 13.60
CA LEU A 191 0.51 -2.35 13.74
C LEU A 191 0.95 -2.79 12.35
N LEU A 192 2.16 -2.44 11.91
CA LEU A 192 2.69 -2.93 10.64
C LEU A 192 3.59 -4.13 10.88
N ASP A 193 3.70 -4.98 9.86
CA ASP A 193 4.70 -6.04 9.85
C ASP A 193 6.04 -5.47 9.36
N GLY A 194 7.11 -5.78 10.07
CA GLY A 194 8.48 -5.42 9.70
C GLY A 194 8.99 -6.16 8.46
N SER A 195 8.36 -7.27 8.07
CA SER A 195 8.71 -8.00 6.84
C SER A 195 8.20 -7.32 5.57
N TRP A 196 7.29 -6.34 5.70
CA TRP A 196 6.66 -5.68 4.56
C TRP A 196 7.59 -4.70 3.84
N SER A 197 7.42 -4.64 2.52
CA SER A 197 8.03 -3.58 1.72
C SER A 197 7.44 -2.21 2.08
N LEU A 198 8.21 -1.15 1.82
CA LEU A 198 7.76 0.23 2.04
C LEU A 198 6.45 0.53 1.30
N ASP A 199 6.30 -0.01 0.08
CA ASP A 199 5.08 0.19 -0.70
C ASP A 199 3.87 -0.49 -0.08
N ARG A 200 4.07 -1.70 0.45
CA ARG A 200 3.00 -2.41 1.15
C ARG A 200 2.57 -1.65 2.39
N LYS A 201 3.52 -1.18 3.21
CA LYS A 201 3.22 -0.33 4.37
C LYS A 201 2.43 0.92 3.96
N ARG A 202 2.86 1.61 2.90
CA ARG A 202 2.19 2.81 2.37
C ARG A 202 0.77 2.54 1.88
N GLU A 203 0.57 1.44 1.17
CA GLU A 203 -0.72 1.02 0.64
C GLU A 203 -1.71 0.71 1.76
N VAL A 204 -1.29 -0.08 2.76
CA VAL A 204 -2.14 -0.47 3.88
C VAL A 204 -2.58 0.78 4.66
N ILE A 205 -1.65 1.70 4.97
CA ILE A 205 -1.98 2.96 5.66
C ILE A 205 -2.99 3.79 4.85
N ALA A 206 -2.84 3.85 3.51
CA ALA A 206 -3.74 4.64 2.67
C ALA A 206 -5.17 4.10 2.67
N GLN A 207 -5.32 2.77 2.69
CA GLN A 207 -6.61 2.10 2.56
C GLN A 207 -7.33 1.87 3.90
N ILE A 208 -6.62 1.93 5.03
CA ILE A 208 -7.15 1.56 6.35
C ILE A 208 -8.36 2.39 6.78
N MET A 209 -8.44 3.67 6.39
CA MET A 209 -9.59 4.53 6.70
C MET A 209 -10.88 4.04 6.03
N ALA A 210 -10.78 3.55 4.80
CA ALA A 210 -11.92 2.97 4.10
C ALA A 210 -12.34 1.65 4.75
N LEU A 211 -11.37 0.82 5.17
CA LEU A 211 -11.62 -0.41 5.91
C LEU A 211 -12.38 -0.18 7.22
N TYR A 212 -12.00 0.83 8.01
CA TYR A 212 -12.71 1.15 9.25
C TYR A 212 -14.18 1.52 9.02
N ARG A 213 -14.49 2.19 7.90
CA ARG A 213 -15.86 2.55 7.55
C ARG A 213 -16.69 1.34 7.12
N LEU A 214 -16.06 0.32 6.55
CA LEU A 214 -16.71 -0.89 6.06
C LEU A 214 -16.64 -2.05 7.05
N ARG A 215 -16.15 -1.82 8.27
CA ARG A 215 -15.95 -2.88 9.27
C ARG A 215 -17.25 -3.64 9.55
N GLY A 216 -17.17 -4.95 9.54
CA GLY A 216 -18.28 -5.86 9.77
C GLY A 216 -19.27 -6.01 8.62
N THR A 217 -18.95 -5.47 7.45
CA THR A 217 -19.65 -5.79 6.19
C THR A 217 -18.88 -6.85 5.41
N ALA A 218 -19.58 -7.61 4.55
CA ALA A 218 -18.93 -8.56 3.65
C ALA A 218 -17.90 -7.87 2.73
N GLN A 219 -18.23 -6.66 2.24
CA GLN A 219 -17.33 -5.84 1.44
C GLN A 219 -16.06 -5.45 2.21
N GLY A 220 -16.19 -5.02 3.46
CA GLY A 220 -15.04 -4.66 4.29
C GLY A 220 -14.14 -5.85 4.61
N MET A 221 -14.72 -7.04 4.81
CA MET A 221 -13.94 -8.26 4.97
C MET A 221 -13.21 -8.64 3.68
N ASN A 222 -13.85 -8.57 2.51
CA ASN A 222 -13.16 -8.78 1.22
C ASN A 222 -11.98 -7.85 1.06
N MET A 223 -12.21 -6.54 1.17
CA MET A 223 -11.17 -5.53 1.05
C MET A 223 -10.02 -5.78 2.03
N MET A 224 -10.33 -6.26 3.24
CA MET A 224 -9.32 -6.58 4.25
C MET A 224 -8.52 -7.83 3.91
N LEU A 225 -9.18 -8.90 3.47
CA LEU A 225 -8.50 -10.12 3.02
C LEU A 225 -7.59 -9.83 1.84
N ASP A 226 -8.06 -9.04 0.88
CA ASP A 226 -7.28 -8.61 -0.28
C ASP A 226 -6.04 -7.84 0.15
N LEU A 227 -6.21 -6.88 1.06
CA LEU A 227 -5.15 -6.00 1.54
C LEU A 227 -4.15 -6.65 2.50
N PHE A 228 -4.45 -7.77 3.16
CA PHE A 228 -3.48 -8.42 4.06
C PHE A 228 -2.93 -9.74 3.53
N LEU A 229 -3.62 -10.37 2.57
CA LEU A 229 -3.20 -11.62 1.95
C LEU A 229 -2.69 -11.43 0.51
N ASP A 230 -2.58 -10.18 0.04
CA ASP A 230 -2.15 -9.85 -1.33
C ASP A 230 -3.01 -10.57 -2.38
N LEU A 231 -4.34 -10.50 -2.22
CA LEU A 231 -5.26 -11.08 -3.19
C LEU A 231 -5.68 -10.03 -4.23
N PRO A 232 -5.87 -10.42 -5.50
CA PRO A 232 -5.66 -11.76 -6.05
C PRO A 232 -4.18 -12.20 -6.04
N MET A 233 -3.90 -13.39 -5.52
CA MET A 233 -2.54 -13.93 -5.41
C MET A 233 -2.22 -14.78 -6.64
N GLU A 234 -1.04 -14.56 -7.22
CA GLU A 234 -0.52 -15.39 -8.31
C GLU A 234 0.07 -16.70 -7.78
N VAL A 235 -0.38 -17.83 -8.33
CA VAL A 235 0.06 -19.18 -7.94
C VAL A 235 0.54 -19.97 -9.15
N SER A 236 1.60 -20.75 -8.95
CA SER A 236 2.16 -21.62 -9.99
C SER A 236 1.23 -22.79 -10.28
N CYS A 237 1.04 -23.05 -11.57
CA CYS A 237 0.32 -24.22 -12.08
C CYS A 237 1.28 -25.24 -12.66
N TYR A 238 0.82 -26.49 -12.64
CA TYR A 238 1.49 -27.58 -13.31
C TYR A 238 1.68 -27.26 -14.79
N THR A 239 2.93 -27.39 -15.23
CA THR A 239 3.30 -27.19 -16.62
C THR A 239 3.71 -28.51 -17.24
N PRO A 240 3.06 -28.96 -18.33
CA PRO A 240 3.52 -30.15 -19.02
C PRO A 240 4.95 -29.95 -19.57
N PRO A 241 5.79 -30.99 -19.58
CA PRO A 241 7.17 -30.89 -20.04
C PRO A 241 7.24 -30.38 -21.49
N GLY A 242 8.03 -29.32 -21.71
CA GLY A 242 8.17 -28.65 -23.01
C GLY A 242 7.26 -27.45 -23.24
N SER A 243 6.42 -27.08 -22.27
CA SER A 243 5.60 -25.87 -22.30
C SER A 243 6.19 -24.73 -21.43
N LYS A 244 5.67 -23.51 -21.59
CA LYS A 244 6.07 -22.36 -20.75
C LYS A 244 5.38 -22.45 -19.38
N ALA A 245 6.03 -21.91 -18.35
CA ALA A 245 5.47 -21.76 -17.01
C ALA A 245 4.07 -21.10 -17.08
N VAL A 246 3.09 -21.71 -16.41
CA VAL A 246 1.71 -21.23 -16.34
C VAL A 246 1.46 -20.76 -14.91
N THR A 247 1.07 -19.50 -14.78
CA THR A 247 0.64 -18.91 -13.50
C THR A 247 -0.84 -18.64 -13.59
N SER A 248 -1.53 -18.78 -12.47
CA SER A 248 -2.95 -18.50 -12.35
C SER A 248 -3.24 -17.74 -11.07
N THR A 249 -4.51 -17.42 -10.84
CA THR A 249 -4.88 -16.52 -9.76
C THR A 249 -5.79 -17.21 -8.75
N VAL A 250 -5.50 -17.03 -7.47
CA VAL A 250 -6.37 -17.38 -6.36
C VAL A 250 -7.00 -16.10 -5.81
N SER A 251 -8.31 -16.12 -5.64
CA SER A 251 -9.07 -15.02 -5.04
C SER A 251 -10.01 -15.52 -3.97
N ILE A 252 -10.40 -14.63 -3.06
CA ILE A 252 -11.35 -14.92 -2.01
C ILE A 252 -12.53 -13.98 -2.15
N GLU A 253 -13.73 -14.52 -2.03
CA GLU A 253 -14.97 -13.74 -2.01
C GLU A 253 -15.78 -14.06 -0.76
N VAL A 254 -16.15 -13.02 -0.04
CA VAL A 254 -16.97 -13.06 1.15
C VAL A 254 -18.37 -12.62 0.79
N LEU A 255 -19.32 -13.50 1.04
CA LEU A 255 -20.74 -13.32 0.75
C LEU A 255 -21.54 -13.29 2.05
N ASN A 256 -22.57 -12.46 2.08
CA ASN A 256 -23.62 -12.54 3.08
C ASN A 256 -24.83 -13.25 2.45
N PRO A 257 -25.10 -14.52 2.79
CA PRO A 257 -26.24 -15.24 2.24
C PRO A 257 -27.52 -14.51 2.62
N SER A 258 -28.39 -14.24 1.64
CA SER A 258 -29.70 -13.66 1.93
C SER A 258 -30.54 -14.67 2.70
N PRO A 259 -31.26 -14.25 3.76
CA PRO A 259 -32.19 -15.14 4.42
C PRO A 259 -33.24 -15.62 3.41
N PRO A 260 -33.71 -16.88 3.50
CA PRO A 260 -34.79 -17.36 2.66
C PRO A 260 -36.07 -16.59 2.97
N ASP A 261 -36.90 -16.37 1.95
CA ASP A 261 -38.18 -15.69 2.11
C ASP A 261 -39.10 -16.46 3.07
N ILE A 262 -39.65 -15.76 4.07
CA ILE A 262 -40.69 -16.31 4.93
C ILE A 262 -42.01 -16.20 4.20
N VAL A 263 -42.44 -17.30 3.57
CA VAL A 263 -43.75 -17.37 2.90
C VAL A 263 -44.81 -17.76 3.93
N ILE A 264 -45.65 -16.80 4.31
CA ILE A 264 -46.83 -17.05 5.17
C ILE A 264 -48.00 -17.43 4.25
N GLY A 265 -48.39 -18.70 4.27
CA GLY A 265 -49.63 -19.14 3.63
C GLY A 265 -50.81 -18.95 4.57
N ASP A 266 -51.69 -17.98 4.27
CA ASP A 266 -52.92 -17.78 5.03
C ASP A 266 -53.94 -18.86 4.64
N THR A 267 -53.96 -19.95 5.41
CA THR A 267 -54.98 -20.98 5.27
C THR A 267 -55.99 -20.76 6.40
N ALA A 268 -57.15 -20.20 6.08
CA ALA A 268 -58.20 -19.94 7.06
C ALA A 268 -58.62 -21.26 7.75
N GLY A 269 -58.17 -21.45 9.00
CA GLY A 269 -58.53 -22.62 9.82
C GLY A 269 -57.40 -23.23 10.66
N SER A 270 -56.12 -22.88 10.44
CA SER A 270 -55.00 -23.39 11.24
C SER A 270 -54.24 -22.26 11.92
N THR A 271 -54.38 -22.13 13.24
CA THR A 271 -53.49 -21.29 14.04
C THR A 271 -52.13 -21.98 14.13
N TYR A 272 -51.12 -21.44 13.45
CA TYR A 272 -49.75 -21.91 13.59
C TYR A 272 -49.12 -21.33 14.87
N ILE A 273 -48.97 -22.16 15.92
CA ILE A 273 -48.30 -21.76 17.16
C ILE A 273 -46.81 -22.05 17.02
N LEU A 274 -45.98 -21.02 17.09
CA LEU A 274 -44.52 -21.14 17.08
C LEU A 274 -44.03 -21.68 18.43
N PRO A 275 -43.45 -22.89 18.49
CA PRO A 275 -42.80 -23.37 19.71
C PRO A 275 -41.48 -22.62 19.95
N CYS A 276 -41.15 -22.31 21.21
CA CYS A 276 -39.90 -21.65 21.59
C CYS A 276 -38.63 -22.52 21.40
N ALA A 277 -38.76 -23.75 20.90
CA ALA A 277 -37.64 -24.65 20.65
C ALA A 277 -37.88 -25.47 19.38
N TRP A 278 -36.81 -25.65 18.59
CA TRP A 278 -36.84 -26.49 17.40
C TRP A 278 -37.01 -27.97 17.77
N ARG A 279 -37.80 -28.70 16.97
CA ARG A 279 -37.95 -30.17 17.06
C ARG A 279 -37.67 -30.78 15.68
N PRO A 280 -37.04 -31.96 15.62
CA PRO A 280 -36.86 -32.68 14.36
C PRO A 280 -38.19 -32.87 13.63
N GLY A 281 -38.23 -32.52 12.34
CA GLY A 281 -39.43 -32.62 11.50
C GLY A 281 -40.29 -31.35 11.43
N LEU A 282 -40.01 -30.32 12.24
CA LEU A 282 -40.64 -29.00 12.06
C LEU A 282 -39.93 -28.21 10.96
N PRO A 283 -40.67 -27.45 10.13
CA PRO A 283 -40.07 -26.51 9.20
C PRO A 283 -39.23 -25.49 9.98
N LEU A 284 -38.02 -25.22 9.51
CA LEU A 284 -37.13 -24.23 10.11
C LEU A 284 -37.69 -22.83 9.80
N LEU A 285 -38.58 -22.32 10.64
CA LEU A 285 -39.27 -21.03 10.45
C LEU A 285 -38.41 -19.82 10.82
N SER A 286 -37.32 -20.05 11.53
CA SER A 286 -36.37 -19.05 11.98
C SER A 286 -35.17 -19.79 12.56
N GLY A 287 -33.97 -19.38 12.18
CA GLY A 287 -32.75 -20.14 12.41
C GLY A 287 -31.65 -19.88 11.39
N TYR A 288 -31.85 -18.94 10.46
CA TYR A 288 -30.70 -18.31 9.82
C TYR A 288 -29.90 -17.63 10.90
N ALA A 289 -28.61 -17.98 11.02
CA ALA A 289 -27.69 -17.12 11.75
C ALA A 289 -27.72 -15.78 10.99
N PRO A 290 -28.26 -14.69 11.55
CA PRO A 290 -28.42 -13.41 10.83
C PRO A 290 -27.08 -12.73 10.48
N TRP A 291 -25.99 -13.48 10.64
CA TRP A 291 -24.61 -13.06 10.83
C TRP A 291 -23.65 -14.18 10.38
N LEU A 292 -24.06 -15.00 9.39
CA LEU A 292 -23.19 -16.00 8.76
C LEU A 292 -22.53 -15.38 7.53
N PHE A 293 -21.21 -15.45 7.45
CA PHE A 293 -20.48 -15.10 6.24
C PHE A 293 -19.98 -16.34 5.51
N LEU A 294 -20.22 -16.42 4.20
CA LEU A 294 -19.66 -17.45 3.35
C LEU A 294 -18.36 -16.93 2.76
N VAL A 295 -17.23 -17.54 3.12
CA VAL A 295 -15.91 -17.19 2.61
C VAL A 295 -15.54 -18.21 1.55
N GLN A 296 -15.61 -17.82 0.29
CA GLN A 296 -15.33 -18.67 -0.86
C GLN A 296 -13.91 -18.45 -1.33
N VAL A 297 -13.07 -19.48 -1.20
CA VAL A 297 -11.72 -19.50 -1.75
C VAL A 297 -11.81 -20.10 -3.14
N MET A 298 -11.63 -19.28 -4.17
CA MET A 298 -11.67 -19.70 -5.56
C MET A 298 -10.27 -20.13 -6.00
N LEU A 299 -10.11 -21.44 -6.21
CA LEU A 299 -8.89 -22.01 -6.76
C LEU A 299 -8.89 -21.90 -8.30
N PRO A 300 -7.71 -21.91 -8.94
CA PRO A 300 -7.57 -21.68 -10.38
C PRO A 300 -8.43 -22.59 -11.26
N ARG A 301 -8.60 -23.84 -10.81
CA ARG A 301 -9.41 -24.83 -11.51
C ARG A 301 -10.89 -24.46 -11.63
N TYR A 302 -11.39 -23.64 -10.69
CA TYR A 302 -12.77 -23.16 -10.72
C TYR A 302 -13.00 -22.19 -11.89
N SER A 303 -12.04 -21.31 -12.15
CA SER A 303 -12.07 -20.41 -13.31
C SER A 303 -11.75 -21.14 -14.63
N ASP A 304 -10.78 -22.05 -14.61
CA ASP A 304 -10.37 -22.78 -15.80
C ASP A 304 -9.89 -24.20 -15.42
N ALA A 305 -10.58 -25.20 -15.97
CA ALA A 305 -10.34 -26.61 -15.70
C ALA A 305 -8.90 -27.09 -16.03
N GLN A 306 -8.15 -26.37 -16.86
CA GLN A 306 -6.77 -26.71 -17.24
C GLN A 306 -5.72 -26.23 -16.23
N HIS A 307 -6.06 -25.29 -15.36
CA HIS A 307 -5.14 -24.73 -14.37
C HIS A 307 -5.16 -25.59 -13.10
N VAL A 308 -4.27 -26.57 -13.07
CA VAL A 308 -4.01 -27.44 -11.91
C VAL A 308 -2.80 -26.90 -11.17
N LEU A 309 -2.88 -26.82 -9.85
CA LEU A 309 -1.77 -26.37 -9.00
C LEU A 309 -0.59 -27.35 -9.08
N ASP A 310 0.62 -26.81 -9.13
CA ASP A 310 1.86 -27.58 -8.90
C ASP A 310 2.11 -27.74 -7.38
N ASP A 311 3.14 -28.48 -6.98
CA ASP A 311 3.52 -28.69 -5.57
C ASP A 311 3.77 -27.34 -4.85
N ASP A 312 4.52 -26.43 -5.49
CA ASP A 312 4.79 -25.08 -4.96
C ASP A 312 3.51 -24.26 -4.81
N GLY A 313 2.63 -24.28 -5.81
CA GLY A 313 1.33 -23.59 -5.78
C GLY A 313 0.41 -24.18 -4.70
N ALA A 314 0.48 -25.49 -4.48
CA ALA A 314 -0.25 -26.17 -3.41
C ALA A 314 0.30 -25.82 -2.02
N ASP A 315 1.62 -25.61 -1.87
CA ASP A 315 2.21 -25.09 -0.62
C ASP A 315 1.79 -23.64 -0.36
N GLN A 316 1.78 -22.77 -1.38
CA GLN A 316 1.28 -21.40 -1.26
C GLN A 316 -0.19 -21.35 -0.81
N VAL A 317 -1.06 -22.15 -1.44
CA VAL A 317 -2.48 -22.24 -1.06
C VAL A 317 -2.64 -22.82 0.35
N ARG A 318 -1.83 -23.79 0.76
CA ARG A 318 -1.85 -24.32 2.13
C ARG A 318 -1.47 -23.24 3.16
N GLN A 319 -0.45 -22.43 2.89
CA GLN A 319 -0.07 -21.31 3.76
C GLN A 319 -1.18 -20.25 3.83
N LEU A 320 -1.83 -19.92 2.71
CA LEU A 320 -2.98 -19.02 2.66
C LEU A 320 -4.12 -19.53 3.54
N LEU A 321 -4.50 -20.80 3.39
CA LEU A 321 -5.57 -21.43 4.17
C LEU A 321 -5.24 -21.51 5.67
N ALA A 322 -3.97 -21.58 6.05
CA ALA A 322 -3.54 -21.53 7.45
C ALA A 322 -3.66 -20.12 8.05
N LYS A 323 -3.36 -19.07 7.28
CA LYS A 323 -3.45 -17.66 7.72
C LYS A 323 -4.89 -17.14 7.75
N LEU A 324 -5.73 -17.60 6.83
CA LEU A 324 -7.12 -17.17 6.65
C LEU A 324 -7.98 -17.21 7.93
N PRO A 325 -8.08 -18.33 8.69
CA PRO A 325 -8.94 -18.39 9.87
C PRO A 325 -8.48 -17.42 10.96
N VAL A 326 -7.17 -17.25 11.13
CA VAL A 326 -6.63 -16.34 12.16
C VAL A 326 -7.01 -14.89 11.86
N LEU A 327 -6.92 -14.51 10.57
CA LEU A 327 -7.34 -13.19 10.13
C LEU A 327 -8.87 -13.02 10.24
N LEU A 328 -9.65 -14.01 9.82
CA LEU A 328 -11.11 -13.99 9.91
C LEU A 328 -11.60 -13.86 11.37
N ASP A 329 -10.97 -14.57 12.31
CA ASP A 329 -11.34 -14.49 13.72
C ASP A 329 -11.01 -13.14 14.35
N ALA A 330 -9.96 -12.47 13.90
CA ALA A 330 -9.61 -11.12 14.35
C ALA A 330 -10.58 -10.04 13.85
N ILE A 331 -11.26 -10.27 12.72
CA ILE A 331 -12.02 -9.22 12.00
C ILE A 331 -13.52 -9.42 12.02
N LYS A 332 -13.98 -10.66 12.20
CA LYS A 332 -15.40 -10.97 12.20
C LYS A 332 -16.07 -10.14 13.30
N PRO A 333 -17.28 -9.60 13.06
CA PRO A 333 -18.01 -8.93 14.12
C PRO A 333 -18.34 -9.91 15.24
N ALA A 334 -18.51 -9.37 16.45
CA ALA A 334 -18.94 -10.15 17.59
C ALA A 334 -20.25 -10.89 17.28
N ALA A 335 -20.37 -12.13 17.76
CA ALA A 335 -21.52 -13.03 17.53
C ALA A 335 -21.75 -13.48 16.07
N CYS A 336 -20.89 -13.11 15.11
CA CYS A 336 -20.94 -13.64 13.74
C CYS A 336 -20.27 -15.01 13.64
N ARG A 337 -20.72 -15.80 12.66
CA ARG A 337 -20.06 -17.05 12.23
C ARG A 337 -19.60 -16.90 10.80
N TYR A 338 -18.61 -17.68 10.40
CA TYR A 338 -18.24 -17.80 9.01
C TYR A 338 -18.12 -19.27 8.63
N GLN A 339 -18.30 -19.57 7.35
CA GLN A 339 -18.05 -20.87 6.78
C GLN A 339 -17.14 -20.70 5.57
N VAL A 340 -16.02 -21.41 5.59
CA VAL A 340 -15.08 -21.43 4.47
C VAL A 340 -15.52 -22.50 3.48
N GLN A 341 -15.61 -22.13 2.21
CA GLN A 341 -15.90 -23.02 1.10
C GLN A 341 -14.75 -22.92 0.10
N ILE A 342 -14.15 -24.05 -0.26
CA ILE A 342 -13.10 -24.09 -1.28
C ILE A 342 -13.77 -24.50 -2.59
N LEU A 343 -13.72 -23.61 -3.57
CA LEU A 343 -14.27 -23.82 -4.90
C LEU A 343 -13.15 -24.17 -5.87
N GLY A 344 -13.31 -25.30 -6.58
CA GLY A 344 -12.24 -25.91 -7.36
C GLY A 344 -11.47 -26.96 -6.55
N GLY A 345 -11.06 -28.05 -7.20
CA GLY A 345 -10.35 -29.14 -6.54
C GLY A 345 -8.83 -28.98 -6.61
N MET A 346 -8.13 -29.32 -5.53
CA MET A 346 -6.70 -29.64 -5.56
C MET A 346 -6.55 -31.08 -6.08
N CYS A 347 -6.16 -31.29 -7.33
CA CYS A 347 -5.71 -32.64 -7.71
C CYS A 347 -4.19 -32.72 -7.58
N PHE A 348 -3.74 -33.36 -6.51
CA PHE A 348 -2.39 -33.92 -6.51
C PHE A 348 -2.37 -35.05 -7.54
N GLN A 349 -1.47 -34.96 -8.53
CA GLN A 349 -1.14 -36.16 -9.32
C GLN A 349 -0.54 -37.19 -8.35
N PRO A 350 -0.90 -38.48 -8.46
CA PRO A 350 -0.22 -39.51 -7.68
C PRO A 350 1.24 -39.53 -8.11
N SER A 351 2.13 -39.01 -7.25
CA SER A 351 3.55 -39.20 -7.42
C SER A 351 3.84 -40.70 -7.43
N PRO A 352 4.62 -41.24 -8.38
CA PRO A 352 4.96 -42.66 -8.41
C PRO A 352 5.90 -43.08 -7.25
N VAL A 353 6.28 -42.15 -6.37
CA VAL A 353 7.22 -42.36 -5.27
C VAL A 353 6.50 -42.15 -3.94
N SER A 354 6.57 -43.15 -3.07
CA SER A 354 6.01 -43.11 -1.71
C SER A 354 6.56 -41.91 -0.94
N PRO A 355 5.73 -41.07 -0.31
CA PRO A 355 6.23 -39.91 0.43
C PRO A 355 6.97 -40.34 1.70
N PRO A 356 8.04 -39.63 2.11
CA PRO A 356 8.58 -39.76 3.45
C PRO A 356 7.54 -39.32 4.50
N PRO A 357 7.63 -39.80 5.75
CA PRO A 357 6.69 -39.41 6.80
C PRO A 357 6.68 -37.88 6.94
N ALA A 358 5.47 -37.31 6.91
CA ALA A 358 5.27 -35.87 6.94
C ALA A 358 5.94 -35.28 8.19
N PRO A 359 6.76 -34.22 8.07
CA PRO A 359 7.16 -33.45 9.23
C PRO A 359 5.91 -32.86 9.88
N SER A 360 5.77 -33.04 11.19
CA SER A 360 4.72 -32.38 11.97
C SER A 360 4.83 -30.88 11.75
N LEU A 361 3.77 -30.28 11.20
CA LEU A 361 3.66 -28.84 11.02
C LEU A 361 3.87 -28.14 12.38
N PRO A 362 4.76 -27.15 12.48
CA PRO A 362 4.74 -26.22 13.60
C PRO A 362 3.41 -25.45 13.58
N ASP A 363 2.94 -25.04 14.76
CA ASP A 363 1.74 -24.20 14.89
C ASP A 363 1.84 -23.00 13.93
N PRO A 364 0.78 -22.69 13.16
CA PRO A 364 0.80 -21.59 12.22
C PRO A 364 1.03 -20.29 12.99
N LYS A 365 2.22 -19.72 12.83
CA LYS A 365 2.49 -18.35 13.27
C LYS A 365 2.00 -17.43 12.17
N LEU A 366 1.18 -16.46 12.53
CA LEU A 366 1.01 -15.27 11.72
C LEU A 366 2.39 -14.62 11.60
N ASP A 367 3.01 -14.71 10.44
CA ASP A 367 4.21 -13.91 10.15
C ASP A 367 3.89 -12.42 10.01
N PHE A 368 2.60 -12.04 10.07
CA PHE A 368 2.13 -10.66 10.11
C PHE A 368 1.80 -10.26 11.56
N THR A 369 2.56 -9.32 12.13
CA THR A 369 2.26 -8.69 13.44
C THR A 369 1.13 -7.64 13.37
N THR A 370 0.54 -7.47 12.19
CA THR A 370 -0.49 -6.46 11.93
C THR A 370 -1.82 -6.83 12.56
N LEU A 371 -2.10 -6.27 13.74
CA LEU A 371 -3.37 -6.43 14.45
C LEU A 371 -4.18 -5.13 14.43
N LEU A 372 -5.44 -5.25 14.03
CA LEU A 372 -6.42 -4.17 14.01
C LEU A 372 -7.08 -4.02 15.39
N GLY A 373 -6.38 -3.39 16.34
CA GLY A 373 -7.00 -2.73 17.49
C GLY A 373 -7.89 -3.56 18.43
N SER A 374 -7.70 -4.88 18.53
CA SER A 374 -8.23 -5.66 19.64
C SER A 374 -7.13 -6.55 20.19
N THR A 375 -6.70 -6.26 21.41
CA THR A 375 -5.86 -7.15 22.21
C THR A 375 -6.50 -8.53 22.25
N LEU A 376 -5.80 -9.55 21.76
CA LEU A 376 -6.15 -10.94 22.08
C LEU A 376 -6.29 -11.04 23.60
N PRO A 377 -7.31 -11.75 24.13
CA PRO A 377 -7.29 -12.10 25.55
C PRO A 377 -6.01 -12.89 25.78
N SER A 378 -5.16 -12.37 26.67
CA SER A 378 -3.96 -13.06 27.14
C SER A 378 -4.38 -14.42 27.68
N SER A 379 -3.84 -15.48 27.08
CA SER A 379 -3.91 -16.85 27.59
C SER A 379 -3.33 -16.96 28.99
#